data_AF-L2GVD6-F1
#
_entry.id   AF-L2GVD6-F1
#
_cell.length_a   1.000
_cell.length_b   1.000
_cell.length_c   1.000
_cell.angle_alpha   90.00
_cell.angle_beta   90.00
_cell.angle_gamma   90.00
#
_symmetry.space_group_name_H-M   'P 1'
#
loop_
_entity.id
_entity.type
_entity.pdbx_description
1 polymer ?
#
loop_
_entity_poly.entity_id
_entity_poly.type
_entity_poly.pdbx_seq_one_letter_code
_entity_poly.pdbx_strand_id
1 'polypeptide(L)'
;MSCFSLESRLDTYKESKANSKKTSFLEFALCGLFMSSSENYMTTTCYLCDKTLSYWMDDDIPFVEHLKRHNNCPLYQLHDASQRLLTFDGLKMPHARIRKLAEKGFFAYSLKAGHMDLFCYKCGFYMSHFPGYNSNQMRYHDKKCVPDHKYILRSPSDFLKNPHDLFFIDLLSGRYRAVISQYLSHETVYLHGSLANDLRLLFSFRGKNTFLLSTKSALLQCLNNMIEHAKELVENDENNINNLLDELSNENEL
;
A
#
# COMPACT_ATOMS: atom_id res chain seq x y z
N MET A 1 -22.77 9.76 -0.04
CA MET A 1 -22.05 8.57 -0.55
C MET A 1 -20.64 8.62 0.02
N SER A 2 -20.19 7.59 0.74
CA SER A 2 -18.86 7.62 1.36
C SER A 2 -17.79 7.22 0.35
N CYS A 3 -16.95 8.17 -0.09
CA CYS A 3 -15.95 7.96 -1.15
C CYS A 3 -14.61 7.43 -0.63
N PHE A 4 -14.65 6.54 0.38
CA PHE A 4 -13.47 6.04 1.08
C PHE A 4 -12.63 5.06 0.24
N SER A 5 -13.26 4.23 -0.60
CA SER A 5 -12.52 3.30 -1.48
C SER A 5 -12.20 3.94 -2.84
N LEU A 6 -11.12 3.51 -3.47
CA LEU A 6 -10.75 3.92 -4.83
C LEU A 6 -11.88 3.63 -5.82
N GLU A 7 -12.48 2.45 -5.74
CA GLU A 7 -13.66 2.06 -6.52
C GLU A 7 -14.81 3.06 -6.34
N SER A 8 -15.18 3.39 -5.10
CA SER A 8 -16.27 4.35 -4.84
C SER A 8 -15.96 5.75 -5.37
N ARG A 9 -14.69 6.19 -5.34
CA ARG A 9 -14.26 7.45 -5.95
C ARG A 9 -14.38 7.38 -7.47
N LEU A 10 -13.89 6.31 -8.09
CA LEU A 10 -13.93 6.13 -9.54
C LEU A 10 -15.38 6.06 -10.06
N ASP A 11 -16.28 5.47 -9.28
CA ASP A 11 -17.69 5.34 -9.61
C ASP A 11 -18.39 6.69 -9.80
N THR A 12 -17.94 7.74 -9.10
CA THR A 12 -18.49 9.11 -9.27
C THR A 12 -18.25 9.70 -10.66
N TYR A 13 -17.34 9.13 -11.44
CA TYR A 13 -17.02 9.59 -12.80
C TYR A 13 -17.80 8.83 -13.89
N LYS A 14 -18.55 7.76 -13.56
CA LYS A 14 -19.22 6.89 -14.56
C LYS A 14 -20.21 7.64 -15.47
N GLU A 15 -20.91 8.63 -14.93
CA GLU A 15 -21.90 9.42 -15.66
C GLU A 15 -21.33 10.73 -16.23
N SER A 16 -20.03 10.98 -16.02
CA SER A 16 -19.38 12.19 -16.47
C SER A 16 -19.25 12.23 -17.99
N LYS A 17 -19.66 13.37 -18.57
CA LYS A 17 -19.37 13.71 -19.98
C LYS A 17 -18.03 14.44 -20.14
N ALA A 18 -17.42 14.86 -19.04
CA ALA A 18 -16.18 15.63 -19.03
C ALA A 18 -14.98 14.68 -19.11
N ASN A 19 -14.47 14.44 -20.31
CA ASN A 19 -13.26 13.65 -20.51
C ASN A 19 -12.05 14.57 -20.68
N SER A 20 -11.07 14.54 -19.76
CA SER A 20 -9.72 14.99 -20.09
C SER A 20 -9.10 13.99 -21.05
N LYS A 21 -8.63 14.47 -22.21
CA LYS A 21 -8.04 13.58 -23.23
C LYS A 21 -6.70 12.97 -22.79
N LYS A 22 -6.00 13.59 -21.82
CA LYS A 22 -4.69 13.12 -21.33
C LYS A 22 -4.76 12.43 -19.97
N THR A 23 -5.64 12.88 -19.09
CA THR A 23 -5.70 12.39 -17.71
C THR A 23 -6.93 11.50 -17.52
N SER A 24 -6.71 10.27 -17.07
CA SER A 24 -7.78 9.31 -16.79
C SER A 24 -8.50 9.61 -15.47
N PHE A 25 -9.80 9.30 -15.36
CA PHE A 25 -10.53 9.39 -14.09
C PHE A 25 -9.92 8.55 -12.96
N LEU A 26 -9.23 7.46 -13.31
CA LEU A 26 -8.47 6.66 -12.35
C LEU A 26 -7.34 7.48 -11.71
N GLU A 27 -6.67 8.37 -12.43
CA GLU A 27 -5.60 9.22 -11.87
C GLU A 27 -6.16 10.27 -10.90
N PHE A 28 -7.36 10.79 -11.15
CA PHE A 28 -8.08 11.62 -10.16
C PHE A 28 -8.41 10.81 -8.91
N ALA A 29 -9.04 9.65 -9.09
CA ALA A 29 -9.47 8.79 -7.99
C ALA A 29 -8.27 8.29 -7.16
N LEU A 30 -7.12 8.01 -7.80
CA LEU A 30 -5.87 7.67 -7.13
C LEU A 30 -5.38 8.78 -6.22
N CYS A 31 -5.54 10.05 -6.61
CA CYS A 31 -5.18 11.22 -5.80
C CYS A 31 -6.18 11.55 -4.68
N GLY A 32 -7.11 10.63 -4.39
CA GLY A 32 -8.18 10.81 -3.42
C GLY A 32 -9.33 11.69 -3.91
N LEU A 33 -9.36 12.06 -5.19
CA LEU A 33 -10.36 12.98 -5.73
C LEU A 33 -11.57 12.21 -6.27
N PHE A 34 -12.76 12.52 -5.78
CA PHE A 34 -14.03 12.07 -6.37
C PHE A 34 -14.75 13.25 -7.02
N MET A 35 -15.60 12.98 -8.01
CA MET A 35 -16.44 14.01 -8.63
C MET A 35 -17.57 14.40 -7.69
N SER A 36 -17.57 15.65 -7.24
CA SER A 36 -18.61 16.20 -6.35
C SER A 36 -19.65 17.01 -7.10
N SER A 37 -19.34 17.51 -8.29
CA SER A 37 -20.31 18.16 -9.20
C SER A 37 -19.81 18.14 -10.65
N SER A 38 -20.75 18.09 -11.59
CA SER A 38 -20.51 18.12 -13.04
C SER A 38 -21.43 19.10 -13.80
N GLU A 39 -22.22 19.92 -13.10
CA GLU A 39 -23.27 20.73 -13.72
C GLU A 39 -22.76 21.78 -14.72
N ASN A 40 -21.62 22.41 -14.42
CA ASN A 40 -21.01 23.44 -15.27
C ASN A 40 -19.62 23.02 -15.74
N TYR A 41 -18.78 22.66 -14.78
CA TYR A 41 -17.41 22.19 -14.97
C TYR A 41 -17.17 21.05 -14.00
N MET A 42 -16.27 20.14 -14.38
CA MET A 42 -15.86 19.06 -13.49
C MET A 42 -15.30 19.65 -12.21
N THR A 43 -15.93 19.31 -11.10
CA THR A 43 -15.50 19.67 -9.75
C THR A 43 -15.23 18.40 -8.97
N THR A 44 -14.04 18.32 -8.40
CA THR A 44 -13.59 17.17 -7.63
C THR A 44 -13.25 17.59 -6.22
N THR A 45 -13.48 16.69 -5.27
CA THR A 45 -13.19 16.91 -3.85
C THR A 45 -12.37 15.75 -3.30
N CYS A 46 -11.36 16.05 -2.48
CA CYS A 46 -10.59 15.02 -1.82
C CYS A 46 -11.38 14.38 -0.67
N TYR A 47 -11.44 13.05 -0.61
CA TYR A 47 -12.14 12.35 0.47
C TYR A 47 -11.46 12.47 1.86
N LEU A 48 -10.20 12.93 1.91
CA LEU A 48 -9.37 12.88 3.11
C LEU A 48 -9.03 14.27 3.67
N CYS A 49 -8.92 15.29 2.82
CA CYS A 49 -8.62 16.67 3.23
C CYS A 49 -9.73 17.67 2.85
N ASP A 50 -10.82 17.19 2.25
CA ASP A 50 -11.97 17.98 1.80
C ASP A 50 -11.65 19.12 0.82
N LYS A 51 -10.43 19.16 0.27
CA LYS A 51 -10.07 20.18 -0.71
C LYS A 51 -10.84 19.97 -2.00
N THR A 52 -11.60 20.99 -2.40
CA THR A 52 -12.29 21.05 -3.69
C THR A 52 -11.44 21.73 -4.75
N LEU A 53 -11.42 21.14 -5.95
CA LEU A 53 -10.71 21.61 -7.14
C LEU A 53 -11.69 21.61 -8.33
N SER A 54 -11.65 22.69 -9.10
CA SER A 54 -12.56 22.95 -10.22
C SER A 54 -11.79 23.53 -11.40
N TYR A 55 -12.44 23.58 -12.57
CA TYR A 55 -11.89 24.16 -13.80
C TYR A 55 -10.60 23.46 -14.27
N TRP A 56 -10.65 22.13 -14.32
CA TRP A 56 -9.55 21.30 -14.78
C TRP A 56 -9.24 21.54 -16.26
N MET A 57 -7.96 21.73 -16.57
CA MET A 57 -7.42 21.86 -17.92
C MET A 57 -6.98 20.48 -18.46
N ASP A 58 -6.88 20.36 -19.78
CA ASP A 58 -6.50 19.11 -20.44
C ASP A 58 -5.08 18.64 -20.09
N ASP A 59 -4.19 19.56 -19.69
CA ASP A 59 -2.81 19.30 -19.29
C ASP A 59 -2.61 19.24 -17.77
N ASP A 60 -3.68 19.43 -16.99
CA ASP A 60 -3.59 19.31 -15.53
C ASP A 60 -3.30 17.86 -15.10
N ILE A 61 -2.34 17.73 -14.19
CA ILE A 61 -1.99 16.48 -13.53
C ILE A 61 -2.64 16.50 -12.14
N PRO A 62 -3.62 15.62 -11.82
CA PRO A 62 -4.40 15.67 -10.58
C PRO A 62 -3.52 15.69 -9.33
N PHE A 63 -2.49 14.86 -9.33
CA PHE A 63 -1.50 14.78 -8.25
C PHE A 63 -0.81 16.12 -8.00
N VAL A 64 -0.31 16.75 -9.07
CA VAL A 64 0.41 18.03 -9.01
C VAL A 64 -0.51 19.14 -8.56
N GLU A 65 -1.71 19.21 -9.14
CA GLU A 65 -2.68 20.26 -8.86
C GLU A 65 -3.25 20.20 -7.44
N HIS A 66 -3.52 18.99 -6.95
CA HIS A 66 -3.93 18.79 -5.58
C HIS A 66 -2.81 19.15 -4.60
N LEU A 67 -1.56 18.73 -4.88
CA LEU A 67 -0.40 19.10 -4.06
C LEU A 67 -0.16 20.61 -4.03
N LYS A 68 -0.28 21.32 -5.17
CA LYS A 68 -0.17 22.79 -5.26
C LYS A 68 -1.19 23.48 -4.36
N ARG A 69 -2.44 23.03 -4.40
CA ARG A 69 -3.58 23.69 -3.76
C ARG A 69 -3.74 23.31 -2.29
N HIS A 70 -3.20 22.16 -1.88
CA HIS A 70 -3.21 21.69 -0.51
C HIS A 70 -2.08 20.68 -0.23
N ASN A 71 -0.89 21.19 0.05
CA ASN A 71 0.30 20.36 0.28
C ASN A 71 0.23 19.51 1.57
N ASN A 72 -0.60 19.90 2.54
CA ASN A 72 -0.76 19.22 3.82
C ASN A 72 -1.79 18.06 3.79
N CYS A 73 -2.26 17.65 2.61
CA CYS A 73 -3.14 16.50 2.50
C CYS A 73 -2.48 15.25 3.12
N PRO A 74 -3.17 14.46 3.97
CA PRO A 74 -2.54 13.31 4.61
C PRO A 74 -2.04 12.26 3.61
N LEU A 75 -2.64 12.17 2.41
CA LEU A 75 -2.15 11.31 1.30
C LEU A 75 -0.76 11.70 0.78
N TYR A 76 -0.36 12.97 0.92
CA TYR A 76 0.94 13.49 0.48
C TYR A 76 1.96 13.57 1.62
N GLN A 77 1.49 13.45 2.86
CA GLN A 77 2.30 13.52 4.06
C GLN A 77 2.52 12.14 4.71
N LEU A 78 2.40 11.05 3.95
CA LEU A 78 2.51 9.66 4.44
C LEU A 78 3.89 9.29 5.02
N HIS A 79 4.89 10.18 4.98
CA HIS A 79 6.14 10.00 5.72
C HIS A 79 5.95 10.25 7.24
N ASP A 80 4.98 11.07 7.64
CA ASP A 80 4.60 11.30 9.03
C ASP A 80 3.60 10.24 9.51
N ALA A 81 3.92 9.59 10.64
CA ALA A 81 3.03 8.60 11.26
C ALA A 81 1.67 9.19 11.63
N SER A 82 1.64 10.45 12.09
CA SER A 82 0.42 11.15 12.50
C SER A 82 -0.54 11.32 11.32
N GLN A 83 0.01 11.58 10.13
CA GLN A 83 -0.75 11.72 8.89
C GLN A 83 -1.25 10.36 8.39
N ARG A 84 -0.45 9.29 8.56
CA ARG A 84 -0.91 7.92 8.29
C ARG A 84 -2.10 7.54 9.16
N LEU A 85 -2.18 7.97 10.43
CA LEU A 85 -3.32 7.67 11.31
C LEU A 85 -4.65 8.13 10.69
N LEU A 86 -4.66 9.30 10.06
CA LEU A 86 -5.85 9.88 9.44
C LEU A 86 -6.42 9.00 8.31
N THR A 87 -5.58 8.21 7.66
CA THR A 87 -6.02 7.29 6.61
C THR A 87 -6.87 6.12 7.13
N PHE A 88 -6.79 5.80 8.42
CA PHE A 88 -7.54 4.72 9.06
C PHE A 88 -8.93 5.15 9.53
N ASP A 89 -9.32 6.41 9.29
CA ASP A 89 -10.64 6.88 9.68
C ASP A 89 -11.75 6.02 9.05
N GLY A 90 -12.79 5.74 9.83
CA GLY A 90 -13.88 4.83 9.43
C GLY A 90 -13.56 3.33 9.47
N LEU A 91 -12.31 2.90 9.70
CA LEU A 91 -11.99 1.48 9.84
C LEU A 91 -12.30 0.95 11.24
N LYS A 92 -12.97 -0.20 11.32
CA LYS A 92 -13.25 -0.91 12.58
C LYS A 92 -12.01 -1.64 13.08
N MET A 93 -11.10 -0.91 13.73
CA MET A 93 -9.85 -1.46 14.29
C MET A 93 -9.47 -0.79 15.61
N PRO A 94 -8.91 -1.50 16.62
CA PRO A 94 -8.48 -0.87 17.86
C PRO A 94 -7.45 0.24 17.65
N HIS A 95 -7.61 1.39 18.32
CA HIS A 95 -6.71 2.54 18.20
C HIS A 95 -5.24 2.21 18.44
N ALA A 96 -4.93 1.38 19.44
CA ALA A 96 -3.55 0.94 19.72
C ALA A 96 -2.93 0.19 18.53
N ARG A 97 -3.74 -0.59 17.81
CA ARG A 97 -3.30 -1.32 16.61
C ARG A 97 -3.08 -0.38 15.43
N ILE A 98 -4.01 0.56 15.20
CA ILE A 98 -3.88 1.63 14.19
C ILE A 98 -2.57 2.39 14.42
N ARG A 99 -2.33 2.82 15.65
CA ARG A 99 -1.13 3.58 16.03
C ARG A 99 0.15 2.84 15.68
N LYS A 100 0.26 1.59 16.12
CA LYS A 100 1.46 0.78 15.87
C LYS A 100 1.64 0.41 14.40
N LEU A 101 0.55 0.27 13.62
CA LEU A 101 0.62 0.12 12.16
C LEU A 101 1.16 1.38 11.50
N ALA A 102 0.62 2.55 11.86
CA ALA A 102 1.10 3.83 11.36
C ALA A 102 2.58 4.04 11.70
N GLU A 103 3.01 3.80 12.94
CA GLU A 103 4.42 3.88 13.36
C GLU A 103 5.32 2.95 12.52
N LYS A 104 4.84 1.76 12.15
CA LYS A 104 5.53 0.81 11.26
C LYS A 104 5.52 1.17 9.78
N GLY A 105 4.89 2.29 9.39
CA GLY A 105 4.86 2.77 8.00
C GLY A 105 3.63 2.34 7.21
N PHE A 106 2.59 1.80 7.86
CA PHE A 106 1.36 1.42 7.17
C PHE A 106 0.36 2.56 7.10
N PHE A 107 -0.34 2.66 5.98
CA PHE A 107 -1.50 3.52 5.80
C PHE A 107 -2.63 2.69 5.18
N ALA A 108 -3.87 3.11 5.42
CA ALA A 108 -5.04 2.50 4.83
C ALA A 108 -5.41 3.19 3.51
N TYR A 109 -5.67 2.37 2.49
CA TYR A 109 -6.04 2.85 1.16
C TYR A 109 -6.87 1.79 0.46
N SER A 110 -8.14 1.66 0.86
CA SER A 110 -9.07 0.69 0.30
C SER A 110 -9.21 0.87 -1.20
N LEU A 111 -8.91 -0.18 -1.96
CA LEU A 111 -9.08 -0.23 -3.40
C LEU A 111 -10.53 -0.52 -3.75
N LYS A 112 -11.15 -1.52 -3.10
CA LYS A 112 -12.56 -1.90 -3.29
C LYS A 112 -13.43 -1.54 -2.09
N ALA A 113 -14.72 -1.33 -2.34
CA ALA A 113 -15.68 -1.10 -1.27
C ALA A 113 -15.74 -2.32 -0.31
N GLY A 114 -15.72 -2.07 1.00
CA GLY A 114 -15.75 -3.13 2.02
C GLY A 114 -14.42 -3.87 2.24
N HIS A 115 -13.39 -3.59 1.44
CA HIS A 115 -12.05 -4.14 1.64
C HIS A 115 -11.19 -3.25 2.53
N MET A 116 -10.36 -3.86 3.38
CA MET A 116 -9.34 -3.16 4.15
C MET A 116 -7.99 -3.40 3.49
N ASP A 117 -7.53 -2.44 2.69
CA ASP A 117 -6.25 -2.55 2.00
C ASP A 117 -5.23 -1.66 2.71
N LEU A 118 -4.23 -2.28 3.33
CA LEU A 118 -3.15 -1.59 4.02
C LEU A 118 -1.86 -1.73 3.22
N PHE A 119 -1.17 -0.60 3.04
CA PHE A 119 0.09 -0.56 2.31
C PHE A 119 1.17 0.06 3.17
N CYS A 120 2.40 -0.44 3.05
CA CYS A 120 3.56 0.29 3.53
C CYS A 120 3.87 1.43 2.55
N TYR A 121 3.92 2.68 3.04
CA TYR A 121 4.13 3.85 2.17
C TYR A 121 5.50 3.80 1.45
N LYS A 122 6.49 3.16 2.08
CA LYS A 122 7.85 3.06 1.56
C LYS A 122 7.93 1.99 0.47
N CYS A 123 7.64 0.76 0.84
CA CYS A 123 7.99 -0.40 0.04
C CYS A 123 6.78 -1.00 -0.70
N GLY A 124 5.55 -0.57 -0.40
CA GLY A 124 4.35 -1.12 -1.03
C GLY A 124 4.01 -2.53 -0.59
N PHE A 125 4.58 -2.99 0.53
CA PHE A 125 4.12 -4.20 1.18
C PHE A 125 2.62 -4.07 1.46
N TYR A 126 1.86 -5.06 1.01
CA TYR A 126 0.40 -5.02 1.02
C TYR A 126 -0.17 -6.06 1.99
N MET A 127 -1.26 -5.70 2.67
CA MET A 127 -2.08 -6.65 3.41
C MET A 127 -3.56 -6.28 3.34
N SER A 128 -4.39 -7.29 3.07
CA SER A 128 -5.86 -7.21 3.14
C SER A 128 -6.43 -7.63 4.51
N HIS A 129 -5.56 -8.13 5.39
CA HIS A 129 -5.87 -8.56 6.75
C HIS A 129 -4.61 -8.42 7.61
N PHE A 130 -4.78 -8.06 8.88
CA PHE A 130 -3.67 -7.89 9.81
C PHE A 130 -3.30 -9.23 10.49
N PRO A 131 -2.15 -9.85 10.13
CA PRO A 131 -1.78 -11.19 10.61
C PRO A 131 -1.18 -11.20 12.03
N GLY A 132 -1.07 -10.05 12.69
CA GLY A 132 -0.32 -9.89 13.94
C GLY A 132 1.12 -9.42 13.71
N TYR A 133 1.74 -8.84 14.75
CA TYR A 133 3.08 -8.25 14.64
C TYR A 133 4.20 -9.28 14.55
N ASN A 134 4.00 -10.49 15.07
CA ASN A 134 5.02 -11.54 15.12
C ASN A 134 4.93 -12.50 13.93
N SER A 135 4.07 -12.21 12.96
CA SER A 135 3.85 -13.09 11.81
C SER A 135 5.03 -13.04 10.84
N ASN A 136 5.22 -14.10 10.05
CA ASN A 136 6.28 -14.17 9.04
C ASN A 136 6.19 -13.01 8.03
N GLN A 137 4.97 -12.62 7.65
CA GLN A 137 4.69 -11.44 6.83
C GLN A 137 5.34 -10.17 7.40
N MET A 138 5.11 -9.91 8.69
CA MET A 138 5.57 -8.68 9.34
C MET A 138 7.08 -8.73 9.59
N ARG A 139 7.63 -9.90 9.98
CA ARG A 139 9.07 -10.09 10.12
C ARG A 139 9.79 -9.88 8.78
N TYR A 140 9.26 -10.44 7.70
CA TYR A 140 9.83 -10.26 6.36
C TYR A 140 9.74 -8.80 5.91
N HIS A 141 8.59 -8.14 6.14
CA HIS A 141 8.45 -6.70 5.95
C HIS A 141 9.54 -5.95 6.73
N ASP A 142 9.65 -6.15 8.05
CA ASP A 142 10.60 -5.41 8.88
C ASP A 142 12.06 -5.65 8.43
N LYS A 143 12.41 -6.85 7.98
CA LYS A 143 13.76 -7.21 7.48
C LYS A 143 14.08 -6.55 6.13
N LYS A 144 13.11 -6.47 5.21
CA LYS A 144 13.35 -6.04 3.81
C LYS A 144 12.85 -4.62 3.52
N CYS A 145 12.00 -4.06 4.37
CA CYS A 145 11.50 -2.70 4.25
C CYS A 145 12.52 -1.71 4.83
N VAL A 146 13.45 -1.30 3.99
CA VAL A 146 14.39 -0.19 4.28
C VAL A 146 14.33 0.75 3.08
N PRO A 147 13.92 2.03 3.27
CA PRO A 147 14.89 3.07 3.67
C PRO A 147 14.45 3.93 4.86
N ASP A 148 15.46 4.51 5.53
CA ASP A 148 15.34 5.65 6.43
C ASP A 148 15.05 6.91 5.60
N HIS A 149 13.84 6.95 5.05
CA HIS A 149 13.50 7.87 3.97
C HIS A 149 12.98 9.19 4.53
N LYS A 150 13.85 10.19 4.59
CA LYS A 150 13.53 11.57 5.02
C LYS A 150 12.84 12.42 3.95
N TYR A 151 12.47 11.83 2.81
CA TYR A 151 11.84 12.61 1.75
C TYR A 151 10.48 13.12 2.20
N ILE A 152 10.33 14.42 2.00
CA ILE A 152 9.12 15.17 2.22
C ILE A 152 8.78 15.74 0.86
N LEU A 153 7.57 15.44 0.39
CA LEU A 153 7.06 16.05 -0.83
C LEU A 153 6.63 17.48 -0.49
N ARG A 154 7.52 18.46 -0.71
CA ARG A 154 7.28 19.87 -0.34
C ARG A 154 6.69 20.69 -1.47
N SER A 155 6.95 20.29 -2.71
CA SER A 155 6.50 20.99 -3.91
C SER A 155 6.22 20.04 -5.08
N PRO A 156 5.41 20.45 -6.05
CA PRO A 156 5.26 19.74 -7.32
C PRO A 156 6.55 19.53 -8.10
N SER A 157 7.55 20.41 -7.88
CA SER A 157 8.83 20.24 -8.55
C SER A 157 9.62 19.06 -7.99
N ASP A 158 9.40 18.71 -6.72
CA ASP A 158 10.05 17.56 -6.07
C ASP A 158 9.55 16.23 -6.63
N PHE A 159 8.29 16.21 -7.07
CA PHE A 159 7.70 15.08 -7.77
C PHE A 159 8.40 14.80 -9.11
N LEU A 160 8.68 15.84 -9.89
CA LEU A 160 9.35 15.72 -11.18
C LEU A 160 10.85 15.38 -11.05
N LYS A 161 11.47 15.74 -9.93
CA LYS A 161 12.91 15.56 -9.69
C LYS A 161 13.30 14.19 -9.15
N ASN A 162 12.39 13.51 -8.45
CA ASN A 162 12.74 12.26 -7.79
C ASN A 162 11.64 11.22 -7.97
N PRO A 163 11.66 10.52 -9.09
CA PRO A 163 10.73 9.43 -9.28
C PRO A 163 11.37 8.16 -8.67
N HIS A 164 10.61 7.42 -7.84
CA HIS A 164 10.72 5.95 -7.71
C HIS A 164 11.37 5.27 -6.48
N ASP A 165 11.58 5.93 -5.34
CA ASP A 165 12.02 5.21 -4.11
C ASP A 165 10.89 4.90 -3.11
N LEU A 166 9.77 5.63 -3.20
CA LEU A 166 8.61 5.47 -2.32
C LEU A 166 7.40 4.96 -3.10
N PHE A 167 6.87 3.84 -2.65
CA PHE A 167 5.67 3.22 -3.22
C PHE A 167 4.49 4.19 -3.33
N PHE A 168 4.21 5.00 -2.30
CA PHE A 168 3.01 5.84 -2.33
C PHE A 168 3.09 6.92 -3.42
N ILE A 169 4.28 7.45 -3.74
CA ILE A 169 4.44 8.44 -4.82
C ILE A 169 4.17 7.76 -6.17
N ASP A 170 4.70 6.55 -6.36
CA ASP A 170 4.44 5.75 -7.55
C ASP A 170 2.95 5.38 -7.68
N LEU A 171 2.28 5.10 -6.56
CA LEU A 171 0.84 4.85 -6.52
C LEU A 171 0.03 6.06 -6.97
N LEU A 172 0.26 7.21 -6.36
CA LEU A 172 -0.52 8.43 -6.60
C LEU A 172 -0.20 9.08 -7.95
N SER A 173 0.99 8.84 -8.50
CA SER A 173 1.39 9.29 -9.84
C SER A 173 0.79 8.47 -10.97
N GLY A 174 0.08 7.38 -10.67
CA GLY A 174 -0.50 6.52 -11.68
C GLY A 174 0.47 5.50 -12.28
N ARG A 175 1.68 5.33 -11.73
CA ARG A 175 2.65 4.32 -12.20
C ARG A 175 2.04 2.91 -12.26
N TYR A 176 1.14 2.61 -11.32
CA TYR A 176 0.48 1.31 -11.19
C TYR A 176 -0.93 1.26 -11.79
N ARG A 177 -1.33 2.26 -12.58
CA ARG A 177 -2.70 2.39 -13.10
C ARG A 177 -3.19 1.14 -13.84
N ALA A 178 -2.34 0.49 -14.63
CA ALA A 178 -2.73 -0.67 -15.43
C ALA A 178 -3.10 -1.87 -14.53
N VAL A 179 -2.25 -2.16 -13.55
CA VAL A 179 -2.48 -3.26 -12.60
C VAL A 179 -3.68 -2.97 -11.70
N ILE A 180 -3.83 -1.74 -11.24
CA ILE A 180 -4.97 -1.32 -10.42
C ILE A 180 -6.27 -1.40 -11.23
N SER A 181 -6.27 -0.92 -12.47
CA SER A 181 -7.43 -1.03 -13.36
C SER A 181 -7.84 -2.48 -13.57
N GLN A 182 -6.87 -3.38 -13.78
CA GLN A 182 -7.14 -4.81 -13.91
C GLN A 182 -7.72 -5.37 -12.61
N TYR A 183 -7.15 -5.03 -11.45
CA TYR A 183 -7.66 -5.49 -10.16
C TYR A 183 -9.10 -5.05 -9.90
N LEU A 184 -9.43 -3.80 -10.22
CA LEU A 184 -10.78 -3.25 -10.06
C LEU A 184 -11.79 -3.91 -11.01
N SER A 185 -11.38 -4.31 -12.22
CA SER A 185 -12.30 -4.88 -13.21
C SER A 185 -12.62 -6.37 -12.99
N HIS A 186 -11.86 -7.08 -12.15
CA HIS A 186 -12.04 -8.52 -11.94
C HIS A 186 -12.82 -8.80 -10.66
N GLU A 187 -13.72 -9.77 -10.71
CA GLU A 187 -14.42 -10.28 -9.53
C GLU A 187 -13.46 -11.04 -8.60
N THR A 188 -13.81 -11.09 -7.31
CA THR A 188 -13.06 -11.86 -6.32
C THR A 188 -13.23 -13.35 -6.60
N VAL A 189 -12.12 -14.02 -6.91
CA VAL A 189 -12.10 -15.47 -7.09
C VAL A 189 -11.96 -16.15 -5.72
N TYR A 190 -12.89 -17.05 -5.40
CA TYR A 190 -12.83 -17.86 -4.19
C TYR A 190 -12.20 -19.22 -4.51
N LEU A 191 -11.10 -19.53 -3.83
CA LEU A 191 -10.45 -20.82 -3.91
C LEU A 191 -10.90 -21.70 -2.76
N HIS A 192 -11.13 -22.99 -3.03
CA HIS A 192 -11.56 -23.99 -2.06
C HIS A 192 -10.55 -25.14 -1.92
N GLY A 193 -10.64 -25.87 -0.81
CA GLY A 193 -9.87 -27.10 -0.59
C GLY A 193 -8.39 -26.88 -0.25
N SER A 194 -7.57 -27.89 -0.54
CA SER A 194 -6.13 -27.90 -0.23
C SER A 194 -5.37 -26.76 -0.91
N LEU A 195 -5.65 -26.49 -2.19
CA LEU A 195 -4.99 -25.43 -2.94
C LEU A 195 -5.13 -24.05 -2.28
N ALA A 196 -6.31 -23.76 -1.69
CA ALA A 196 -6.53 -22.50 -0.97
C ALA A 196 -5.65 -22.40 0.28
N ASN A 197 -5.43 -23.51 0.99
CA ASN A 197 -4.57 -23.56 2.16
C ASN A 197 -3.10 -23.42 1.77
N ASP A 198 -2.67 -24.11 0.72
CA ASP A 198 -1.29 -24.05 0.22
C ASP A 198 -0.94 -22.64 -0.26
N LEU A 199 -1.84 -22.00 -1.02
CA LEU A 199 -1.64 -20.62 -1.45
C LEU A 199 -1.72 -19.63 -0.28
N ARG A 200 -2.55 -19.87 0.73
CA ARG A 200 -2.58 -19.03 1.94
C ARG A 200 -1.26 -19.10 2.69
N LEU A 201 -0.67 -20.29 2.83
CA LEU A 201 0.65 -20.48 3.43
C LEU A 201 1.71 -19.77 2.59
N LEU A 202 1.71 -19.97 1.27
CA LEU A 202 2.67 -19.32 0.38
C LEU A 202 2.57 -17.77 0.44
N PHE A 203 1.35 -17.22 0.39
CA PHE A 203 1.11 -15.77 0.50
C PHE A 203 1.38 -15.20 1.90
N SER A 204 1.66 -16.05 2.90
CA SER A 204 2.24 -15.61 4.17
C SER A 204 3.70 -15.13 4.05
N PHE A 205 4.35 -15.46 2.93
CA PHE A 205 5.71 -15.04 2.58
C PHE A 205 5.74 -13.97 1.47
N ARG A 206 4.63 -13.26 1.24
CA ARG A 206 4.61 -12.11 0.32
C ARG A 206 5.63 -11.05 0.73
N GLY A 207 6.13 -10.30 -0.25
CA GLY A 207 7.18 -9.31 -0.08
C GLY A 207 6.81 -7.92 -0.61
N LYS A 208 7.86 -7.17 -0.99
CA LYS A 208 7.74 -5.82 -1.54
C LYS A 208 6.89 -5.84 -2.82
N ASN A 209 5.91 -4.95 -2.92
CA ASN A 209 5.08 -4.74 -4.12
C ASN A 209 4.39 -6.01 -4.66
N THR A 210 4.24 -7.09 -3.90
CA THR A 210 3.69 -8.36 -4.43
C THR A 210 2.34 -8.19 -5.11
N PHE A 211 1.50 -7.30 -4.59
CA PHE A 211 0.18 -6.96 -5.16
C PHE A 211 0.26 -6.37 -6.58
N LEU A 212 1.40 -5.77 -6.94
CA LEU A 212 1.62 -5.12 -8.23
C LEU A 212 2.32 -6.02 -9.25
N LEU A 213 2.68 -7.24 -8.85
CA LEU A 213 3.37 -8.19 -9.71
C LEU A 213 2.38 -9.04 -10.50
N SER A 214 2.83 -9.59 -11.63
CA SER A 214 2.10 -10.68 -12.29
C SER A 214 1.99 -11.89 -11.37
N THR A 215 0.95 -12.71 -11.53
CA THR A 215 0.72 -13.91 -10.70
C THR A 215 1.96 -14.79 -10.60
N LYS A 216 2.64 -15.05 -11.73
CA LYS A 216 3.89 -15.82 -11.77
C LYS A 216 4.99 -15.19 -10.90
N SER A 217 5.21 -13.89 -11.04
CA SER A 217 6.27 -13.18 -10.32
C SER A 217 5.95 -13.05 -8.82
N ALA A 218 4.68 -12.85 -8.47
CA ALA A 218 4.21 -12.83 -7.09
C ALA A 218 4.43 -14.18 -6.40
N LEU A 219 4.06 -15.29 -7.06
CA LEU A 219 4.25 -16.64 -6.54
C LEU A 219 5.74 -16.98 -6.39
N LEU A 220 6.56 -16.63 -7.39
CA LEU A 220 8.00 -16.86 -7.33
C LEU A 220 8.66 -16.08 -6.19
N GLN A 221 8.26 -14.82 -5.98
CA GLN A 221 8.74 -14.02 -4.85
C GLN A 221 8.36 -14.68 -3.51
N CYS A 222 7.12 -15.12 -3.35
CA CYS A 222 6.68 -15.79 -2.13
C CYS A 222 7.46 -17.09 -1.88
N LEU A 223 7.71 -17.88 -2.93
CA LEU A 223 8.45 -19.14 -2.82
C LEU A 223 9.90 -18.90 -2.41
N ASN A 224 10.57 -17.93 -3.05
CA ASN A 224 11.94 -17.56 -2.70
C ASN A 224 12.04 -17.10 -1.24
N ASN A 225 11.08 -16.29 -0.79
CA ASN A 225 11.02 -15.82 0.60
C ASN A 225 10.79 -16.96 1.60
N MET A 226 9.96 -17.93 1.24
CA MET A 226 9.73 -19.13 2.05
C MET A 226 11.00 -19.98 2.16
N ILE A 227 11.74 -20.15 1.06
CA ILE A 227 13.03 -20.88 1.05
C ILE A 227 14.07 -20.13 1.88
N GLU A 228 14.19 -18.80 1.73
CA GLU A 228 15.08 -17.99 2.58
C GLU A 228 14.76 -18.19 4.06
N HIS A 229 13.47 -18.12 4.43
CA HIS A 229 13.05 -18.34 5.81
C HIS A 229 13.39 -19.75 6.33
N ALA A 230 13.17 -20.79 5.52
CA ALA A 230 13.50 -22.16 5.90
C ALA A 230 15.00 -22.34 6.13
N LYS A 231 15.85 -21.72 5.29
CA LYS A 231 17.31 -21.73 5.47
C LYS A 231 17.72 -21.07 6.78
N GLU A 232 17.14 -19.92 7.10
CA GLU A 232 17.40 -19.20 8.36
C GLU A 232 17.02 -20.04 9.59
N LEU A 233 15.92 -20.81 9.53
CA LEU A 233 15.55 -21.71 10.62
C LEU A 233 16.58 -22.81 10.82
N VAL A 234 17.03 -23.45 9.74
CA VAL A 234 18.03 -24.52 9.79
C VAL A 234 19.36 -24.00 10.36
N GLU A 235 19.81 -22.83 9.93
CA GLU A 235 21.04 -22.21 10.43
C GLU A 235 20.96 -21.87 11.93
N ASN A 236 19.80 -21.39 12.38
CA ASN A 236 19.58 -21.12 13.81
C ASN A 236 19.58 -22.40 14.65
N ASP A 237 18.95 -23.47 14.16
CA ASP A 237 18.94 -24.77 14.84
C ASP A 237 20.35 -25.37 14.93
N GLU A 238 21.15 -25.27 13.86
CA GLU A 238 22.55 -25.69 13.85
C GLU A 238 23.38 -24.92 14.88
N ASN A 239 23.24 -23.59 14.93
CA ASN A 239 23.93 -22.76 15.92
C ASN A 239 23.52 -23.11 17.37
N ASN A 240 22.24 -23.38 17.60
CA ASN A 240 21.76 -23.78 18.93
C ASN A 240 22.34 -25.13 19.37
N ILE A 241 22.42 -26.10 18.45
CA ILE A 241 23.03 -27.41 18.72
C ILE A 241 24.52 -27.24 19.04
N ASN A 242 25.25 -26.45 18.26
CA ASN A 242 26.68 -26.21 18.49
C ASN A 242 26.93 -25.56 19.87
N ASN A 243 26.13 -24.56 20.26
CA ASN A 243 26.25 -23.93 21.57
C ASN A 243 26.00 -24.95 22.72
N LEU A 244 25.01 -25.82 22.58
CA LEU A 244 24.73 -26.86 23.58
C LEU A 244 25.88 -27.89 23.68
N LEU A 245 26.52 -28.22 22.54
CA LEU A 245 27.69 -29.11 22.54
C LEU A 245 28.90 -28.47 23.21
N ASP A 246 29.11 -27.17 23.01
CA ASP A 246 30.17 -26.41 23.67
C ASP A 246 29.94 -26.34 25.20
N GLU A 247 28.71 -26.08 25.64
CA GLU A 247 28.33 -26.09 27.06
C GLU A 247 28.60 -27.46 27.71
N LEU A 248 28.18 -28.55 27.07
CA LEU A 248 28.41 -29.91 27.56
C LEU A 248 29.90 -30.29 27.59
N SER A 249 30.69 -29.80 26.63
CA SER A 249 32.13 -30.05 26.61
C SER A 249 32.84 -29.35 27.79
N ASN A 250 32.44 -28.12 28.10
CA ASN A 250 32.99 -27.35 29.22
C ASN A 250 32.58 -27.90 30.60
N GLU A 251 31.40 -28.49 30.75
CA GLU A 251 30.98 -29.14 32.01
C GLU A 251 31.73 -30.44 32.32
N ASN A 252 32.23 -31.15 31.29
CA ASN A 252 32.99 -32.39 31.46
C ASN A 252 34.49 -32.18 31.75
N GLU A 253 34.98 -30.93 31.70
CA GLU A 253 36.36 -30.55 32.03
C GLU A 253 36.53 -30.06 33.49
N LEU A 254 35.45 -30.03 34.28
CA LEU A 254 35.39 -29.64 35.71
C LEU A 254 35.22 -30.85 36.64
#